data_AF-A0A9E5KRG6-F1
#
_entry.id   AF-A0A9E5KRG6-F1
#
_cell.length_a   1.000
_cell.length_b   1.000
_cell.length_c   1.000
_cell.angle_alpha   90.00
_cell.angle_beta   90.00
_cell.angle_gamma   90.00
#
_symmetry.space_group_name_H-M   'P 1'
#
loop_
_entity.id
_entity.type
_entity.pdbx_description
1 polymer ?
#
loop_
_entity_poly.entity_id
_entity_poly.type
_entity_poly.pdbx_seq_one_letter_code
_entity_poly.pdbx_strand_id
1 'polypeptide(L)' 'MITATIVIKDTPDGEYTIEGNLDRPEALDEPPTPALIIATYISANIAKISDDAIAWYNTMGEAK' A
#
# COMPACT_ATOMS: atom_id res chain seq x y z
N MET A 1 -3.08 11.17 17.56
CA MET A 1 -3.49 10.12 16.59
C MET A 1 -2.67 10.37 15.34
N ILE A 2 -2.07 9.34 14.74
CA ILE A 2 -1.33 9.45 13.48
C ILE A 2 -2.10 8.61 12.46
N THR A 3 -2.35 9.19 11.30
CA THR A 3 -3.07 8.55 10.20
C THR A 3 -2.10 8.31 9.07
N ALA A 4 -1.95 7.04 8.69
CA ALA A 4 -1.28 6.67 7.46
C ALA A 4 -2.34 6.43 6.37
N THR A 5 -2.19 7.10 5.23
CA THR A 5 -3.03 6.91 4.06
C THR A 5 -2.20 6.26 2.96
N ILE A 6 -2.76 5.22 2.36
CA ILE A 6 -2.17 4.54 1.21
C ILE A 6 -3.14 4.72 0.05
N VAL A 7 -2.64 5.31 -1.03
CA VAL A 7 -3.40 5.53 -2.26
C VAL A 7 -2.81 4.63 -3.33
N ILE A 8 -3.64 3.80 -3.94
CA ILE A 8 -3.29 2.95 -5.08
C ILE A 8 -4.02 3.52 -6.29
N LYS A 9 -3.29 3.83 -7.36
CA LYS A 9 -3.84 4.39 -8.60
C LYS A 9 -3.47 3.48 -9.75
N ASP A 10 -4.49 3.04 -10.50
CA ASP A 10 -4.29 2.39 -11.78
C ASP A 10 -3.84 3.41 -12.81
N THR A 11 -2.88 3.04 -13.66
CA THR A 11 -2.45 3.84 -14.82
C THR A 11 -2.94 3.20 -16.12
N PRO A 12 -3.19 3.99 -17.19
CA PRO A 12 -3.77 3.49 -18.44
C PRO A 12 -2.94 2.40 -19.15
N ASP A 13 -1.65 2.35 -18.85
CA ASP A 13 -0.62 1.47 -19.37
C ASP A 13 -0.56 0.11 -18.64
N GLY A 14 -1.46 -0.12 -17.68
CA GLY A 14 -1.51 -1.35 -16.90
C GLY A 14 -0.47 -1.40 -15.78
N GLU A 15 0.26 -0.30 -15.57
CA GLU A 15 1.05 -0.08 -14.37
C GLU A 15 0.16 0.46 -13.24
N TYR A 16 0.64 0.44 -12.00
CA TYR A 16 -0.01 1.07 -10.87
C TYR A 16 1.01 1.90 -10.09
N THR A 17 0.55 3.01 -9.52
CA THR A 17 1.37 3.85 -8.63
C THR A 17 0.80 3.79 -7.23
N ILE A 18 1.69 3.76 -6.23
CA ILE A 18 1.32 3.66 -4.83
C ILE A 18 1.98 4.77 -4.05
N GLU A 19 1.16 5.58 -3.40
CA GLU A 19 1.57 6.74 -2.63
C GLU A 19 1.20 6.51 -1.16
N GLY A 20 2.20 6.55 -0.29
CA GLY A 20 2.00 6.58 1.16
C GLY A 20 2.09 8.01 1.67
N ASN A 21 1.13 8.44 2.49
CA ASN A 21 1.17 9.73 3.16
C ASN A 21 0.88 9.59 4.66
N LEU A 22 1.48 10.47 5.46
CA LEU A 22 1.16 10.65 6.87
C LEU A 22 0.47 12.01 7.05
N ASP A 23 -0.56 12.07 7.88
CA ASP A 23 -1.18 13.34 8.27
C ASP A 23 -0.20 14.27 9.03
N ARG A 24 0.86 13.69 9.62
CA ARG A 24 1.96 14.35 10.33
C ARG A 24 3.30 13.76 9.89
N PRO A 25 3.98 14.34 8.88
CA PRO A 25 5.25 13.83 8.37
C PRO A 25 6.35 13.73 9.44
N GLU A 26 6.33 14.62 10.45
CA GLU A 26 7.26 14.62 11.58
C GLU A 26 7.11 13.42 12.52
N ALA A 27 6.03 12.64 12.38
CA ALA A 27 5.83 11.42 13.16
C ALA A 27 6.88 10.34 12.86
N LEU A 28 7.64 10.46 11.76
CA LEU A 28 8.77 9.59 11.43
C LEU A 28 9.90 9.66 12.47
N ASP A 29 10.01 10.78 13.21
CA ASP A 29 11.01 10.99 14.25
C ASP A 29 10.48 10.65 15.67
N GLU A 30 9.18 10.32 15.79
CA GLU A 30 8.55 9.86 17.02
C GLU A 30 8.76 8.33 17.20
N PRO A 31 8.66 7.78 18.44
CA PRO A 31 8.71 6.34 18.66
C PRO A 31 7.73 5.60 17.75
N PRO A 32 8.15 4.48 17.12
CA PRO A 32 7.39 3.85 16.05
C PRO A 32 5.99 3.46 16.54
N THR A 33 4.98 4.11 15.97
CA THR A 33 3.59 3.76 16.21
C THR A 33 3.16 2.62 15.29
N PRO A 34 2.12 1.85 15.64
CA PRO A 34 1.60 0.80 14.76
C PRO A 34 1.28 1.31 13.34
N ALA A 35 0.78 2.54 13.21
CA ALA A 35 0.49 3.17 11.91
C ALA A 35 1.76 3.37 11.06
N LEU A 36 2.84 3.86 11.66
CA LEU A 36 4.15 4.02 11.01
C LEU A 36 4.73 2.67 10.58
N ILE A 37 4.62 1.64 11.43
CA ILE A 37 5.10 0.29 11.14
C ILE A 37 4.33 -0.31 9.94
N ILE A 38 3.00 -0.23 9.96
CA ILE A 38 2.15 -0.76 8.89
C ILE A 38 2.40 -0.02 7.57
N ALA A 39 2.47 1.31 7.59
CA ALA A 39 2.74 2.11 6.40
C ALA A 39 4.11 1.79 5.78
N THR A 40 5.14 1.66 6.62
CA THR A 40 6.50 1.31 6.18
C THR A 40 6.54 -0.12 5.62
N TYR A 41 5.87 -1.07 6.28
CA TYR A 41 5.80 -2.46 5.83
C TYR A 41 5.10 -2.58 4.48
N ILE A 42 3.95 -1.93 4.30
CA ILE A 42 3.22 -1.95 3.03
C ILE A 42 4.06 -1.30 1.92
N SER A 43 4.66 -0.15 2.20
CA SER A 43 5.54 0.54 1.23
C SER A 43 6.74 -0.32 0.80
N ALA A 44 7.35 -1.06 1.74
CA ALA A 44 8.49 -1.93 1.46
C ALA A 44 8.14 -3.23 0.73
N ASN A 45 6.91 -3.73 0.87
CA ASN A 45 6.46 -5.01 0.31
C ASN A 45 5.47 -4.86 -0.84
N ILE A 46 5.41 -3.67 -1.42
CA ILE A 46 4.28 -3.28 -2.25
C ILE A 46 4.14 -4.12 -3.53
N ALA A 47 5.26 -4.46 -4.17
CA ALA A 47 5.27 -5.33 -5.34
C ALA A 47 4.61 -6.69 -5.05
N LYS A 48 4.92 -7.28 -3.89
CA LYS A 48 4.35 -8.57 -3.49
C LYS A 48 2.86 -8.49 -3.17
N ILE A 49 2.42 -7.42 -2.49
CA ILE A 49 1.01 -7.20 -2.20
C ILE A 49 0.21 -7.07 -3.51
N SER A 50 0.76 -6.36 -4.48
CA SER A 50 0.15 -6.23 -5.81
C SER A 50 0.15 -7.54 -6.60
N ASP A 51 1.24 -8.31 -6.58
CA ASP A 51 1.29 -9.64 -7.22
C ASP A 51 0.24 -10.58 -6.63
N ASP A 52 0.11 -10.60 -5.30
CA ASP A 52 -0.90 -11.40 -4.59
C ASP A 52 -2.33 -10.94 -4.94
N ALA A 53 -2.57 -9.63 -5.07
CA ALA A 53 -3.86 -9.08 -5.46
C ALA A 53 -4.23 -9.41 -6.91
N ILE A 54 -3.27 -9.37 -7.84
CA ILE A 54 -3.47 -9.78 -9.23
C ILE A 54 -3.75 -11.28 -9.31
N ALA A 55 -2.98 -12.10 -8.60
CA ALA A 55 -3.22 -13.55 -8.53
C ALA A 55 -4.62 -13.86 -8.00
N TRP A 56 -5.07 -13.13 -6.97
CA TRP A 56 -6.43 -13.25 -6.45
C TRP A 56 -7.51 -12.81 -7.46
N TYR A 57 -7.31 -11.70 -8.17
CA TYR A 57 -8.25 -11.24 -9.19
C TYR A 57 -8.36 -12.23 -10.35
N ASN A 58 -7.24 -12.76 -10.84
CA ASN A 58 -7.21 -13.73 -11.93
C ASN A 58 -7.89 -15.05 -11.52
N THR A 59 -7.67 -15.51 -10.29
CA THR A 59 -8.36 -16.71 -9.78
C THR A 59 -9.87 -16.51 -9.59
N MET A 60 -10.33 -15.29 -9.28
CA MET A 60 -11.76 -14.96 -9.30
C MET A 60 -12.34 -14.83 -10.71
N GLY A 61 -11.54 -14.42 -11.69
CA GLY A 61 -11.92 -14.36 -13.11
C GLY A 61 -12.09 -15.74 -13.75
N GLU A 62 -11.27 -16.72 -13.34
CA GLU A 62 -11.36 -18.12 -13.78
C GLU A 62 -12.53 -18.89 -13.14
N ALA A 63 -13.12 -18.38 -12.06
CA ALA A 63 -14.26 -18.99 -11.38
C ALA A 63 -15.62 -18.70 -12.06
N LYS A 64 -15.63 -18.11 -13.26
CA LYS A 64 -16.82 -17.85 -14.08
C LYS A 64 -16.94 -18.76 -15.28
#